data_AF-A0A1H9S7W9-F1
#
_entry.id   AF-A0A1H9S7W9-F1
#
_cell.length_a   1.000
_cell.length_b   1.000
_cell.length_c   1.000
_cell.angle_alpha   90.00
_cell.angle_beta   90.00
_cell.angle_gamma   90.00
#
_symmetry.space_group_name_H-M   'P 1'
#
loop_
_entity.id
_entity.type
_entity.pdbx_description
1 polymer ?
#
loop_
_entity_poly.entity_id
_entity_poly.type
_entity_poly.pdbx_seq_one_letter_code
_entity_poly.pdbx_strand_id
1 'polypeptide(L)' 'MLERTNIPEAPWWIVEAVDKKRARLNCIHHLLGQVPYGEVDRPAIALPERVYHPDYLRAPQAKEIFVPAVY' A
#
# COMPACT_ATOMS: atom_id res chain seq x y z
N MET A 1 -1.87 3.95 28.66
CA MET A 1 -2.24 3.47 27.31
C MET A 1 -1.60 2.12 27.05
N LEU A 2 -0.30 2.04 26.71
CA LEU A 2 0.39 0.79 26.37
C LEU A 2 0.20 -0.33 27.40
N GLU A 3 0.41 -0.05 28.69
CA GLU A 3 0.23 -1.05 29.76
C GLU A 3 -1.21 -1.61 29.86
N ARG A 4 -2.22 -0.83 29.45
CA ARG A 4 -3.63 -1.21 29.55
C ARG A 4 -4.18 -1.84 28.27
N THR A 5 -3.52 -1.62 27.13
CA THR A 5 -4.02 -2.00 25.80
C THR A 5 -3.07 -2.89 25.00
N ASN A 6 -1.91 -3.24 25.55
CA ASN A 6 -1.00 -4.21 24.96
C ASN A 6 -1.41 -5.63 25.41
N ILE A 7 -2.15 -6.31 24.56
CA ILE A 7 -2.69 -7.66 24.82
C ILE A 7 -2.13 -8.66 23.78
N PRO A 8 -2.04 -9.97 24.10
CA PRO A 8 -1.46 -10.96 23.20
C PRO A 8 -2.09 -11.01 21.80
N GLU A 9 -3.39 -10.77 21.69
CA GLU A 9 -4.14 -10.80 20.43
C GLU A 9 -3.95 -9.53 19.59
N ALA A 10 -3.50 -8.43 20.22
CA ALA A 10 -3.30 -7.13 19.58
C ALA A 10 -2.10 -6.39 20.22
N PRO A 11 -0.87 -6.88 19.99
CA PRO A 11 0.32 -6.31 20.62
C PRO A 11 0.68 -4.93 20.05
N TRP A 12 1.13 -4.04 20.93
CA TRP A 12 1.79 -2.80 20.56
C TRP A 12 3.27 -3.05 20.29
N TRP A 13 3.75 -2.54 19.15
CA TRP A 13 5.17 -2.58 18.78
C TRP A 13 5.75 -1.17 18.79
N ILE A 14 6.89 -0.98 19.44
CA ILE A 14 7.59 0.30 19.50
C ILE A 14 8.64 0.33 18.41
N VAL A 15 8.66 1.40 17.60
CA VAL A 15 9.65 1.63 16.55
C VAL A 15 10.50 2.85 16.92
N GLU A 16 11.80 2.64 17.12
CA GLU A 16 12.74 3.74 17.35
C GLU A 16 12.87 4.61 16.08
N ALA A 17 12.46 5.87 16.17
CA ALA A 17 12.27 6.75 15.02
C ALA A 17 13.26 7.93 14.92
N VAL A 18 14.39 7.87 15.64
CA VAL A 18 15.46 8.89 15.55
C VAL A 18 16.00 8.95 14.12
N ASP A 19 16.36 7.80 13.53
CA ASP A 19 16.60 7.67 12.09
C ASP A 19 15.30 7.30 11.38
N LYS A 20 14.68 8.29 10.74
CA LYS A 20 13.39 8.11 10.04
C LYS A 20 13.46 7.13 8.88
N LYS A 21 14.58 7.04 8.16
CA LYS A 21 14.70 6.12 7.02
C LYS A 21 14.74 4.69 7.53
N ARG A 22 15.58 4.42 8.54
CA ARG A 22 15.67 3.09 9.17
C ARG A 22 14.37 2.69 9.86
N ALA A 23 13.71 3.62 10.55
CA ALA A 23 12.43 3.37 11.20
C ALA A 23 11.34 2.92 10.21
N ARG A 24 11.26 3.56 9.03
CA ARG A 24 10.32 3.18 7.98
C ARG A 24 10.60 1.76 7.46
N LEU A 25 11.86 1.46 7.17
CA LEU A 25 12.26 0.13 6.70
C LEU A 25 11.95 -0.96 7.74
N ASN A 26 12.27 -0.71 9.02
CA ASN A 26 11.98 -1.64 10.11
C ASN A 26 10.48 -1.86 10.31
N CYS A 27 9.68 -0.78 10.26
CA CYS A 27 8.23 -0.87 10.38
C CYS A 27 7.62 -1.70 9.25
N ILE A 28 8.01 -1.43 7.99
CA ILE A 28 7.54 -2.20 6.82
C ILE A 28 7.94 -3.67 6.95
N HIS A 29 9.21 -3.95 7.30
CA HIS A 29 9.69 -5.32 7.46
C HIS A 29 8.93 -6.09 8.53
N HIS A 30 8.78 -5.51 9.73
CA HIS A 30 8.03 -6.12 10.83
C HIS A 30 6.60 -6.42 10.42
N LEU A 31 5.90 -5.44 9.83
CA LEU A 31 4.52 -5.58 9.39
C LEU A 31 4.36 -6.71 8.36
N LEU A 32 5.21 -6.74 7.33
CA LEU A 32 5.15 -7.78 6.30
C LEU A 32 5.48 -9.17 6.86
N GLY A 33 6.34 -9.26 7.88
CA GLY A 33 6.66 -10.53 8.55
C GLY A 33 5.55 -11.09 9.44
N GLN A 34 4.56 -10.27 9.86
CA GLN A 34 3.41 -10.74 10.63
C GLN A 34 2.39 -11.51 9.79
N VAL A 35 2.42 -11.34 8.47
CA VAL A 35 1.48 -11.97 7.56
C VAL A 35 2.20 -13.11 6.85
N PRO A 36 1.63 -14.33 6.76
CA PRO A 36 2.19 -15.41 5.96
C PRO A 36 2.03 -15.06 4.48
N TYR A 37 2.93 -14.23 3.98
CA TYR A 37 2.94 -13.81 2.59
C TYR A 37 3.40 -14.96 1.72
N GLY A 38 2.57 -15.33 0.76
CA GLY A 38 2.86 -16.35 -0.22
C GLY A 38 2.08 -16.08 -1.49
N GLU A 39 2.43 -16.79 -2.55
CA GLU A 39 1.59 -16.84 -3.72
C GLU A 39 0.25 -17.47 -3.35
N VAL A 40 -0.82 -16.77 -3.66
CA VAL A 40 -2.18 -17.25 -3.48
C VAL A 40 -2.75 -17.41 -4.87
N ASP A 41 -3.34 -18.58 -5.13
CA ASP A 41 -4.03 -18.81 -6.39
C ASP A 41 -5.19 -17.82 -6.52
N ARG A 42 -5.23 -17.12 -7.66
CA ARG A 42 -6.26 -16.12 -7.95
C ARG A 42 -7.10 -16.65 -9.10
N PRO A 43 -8.43 -16.61 -8.99
CA PRO A 43 -9.28 -17.01 -10.11
C PRO A 43 -8.92 -16.18 -11.33
N ALA A 44 -8.80 -16.83 -12.48
CA ALA A 44 -8.60 -16.14 -13.73
C ALA A 44 -9.81 -15.22 -13.99
N ILE A 45 -9.55 -13.92 -14.12
CA ILE A 45 -10.59 -12.93 -14.46
C ILE A 45 -10.59 -12.78 -15.97
N ALA A 46 -11.69 -13.17 -16.62
CA ALA A 46 -11.93 -12.81 -18.00
C ALA A 46 -12.32 -11.33 -18.05
N LEU A 47 -11.43 -10.50 -18.57
CA LEU A 47 -11.77 -9.11 -18.86
C LEU A 47 -12.75 -9.08 -20.04
N PRO A 48 -13.77 -8.19 -20.01
CA PRO A 48 -14.63 -8.01 -21.17
C PRO A 48 -13.81 -7.50 -22.36
N GLU A 49 -14.30 -7.74 -23.57
CA GLU A 49 -13.71 -7.15 -24.75
C GLU A 49 -13.70 -5.62 -24.63
N ARG A 50 -12.63 -5.00 -25.15
CA ARG A 50 -12.52 -3.55 -25.16
C ARG A 50 -13.60 -2.97 -26.07
N VAL A 51 -14.54 -2.23 -25.49
CA VAL A 51 -15.56 -1.50 -26.26
C VAL A 51 -14.96 -0.17 -26.74
N TYR A 52 -14.98 0.05 -28.05
CA TYR A 52 -14.65 1.35 -28.62
C TYR A 52 -15.90 2.21 -28.68
N HIS A 53 -15.82 3.38 -28.05
CA HIS A 53 -16.85 4.41 -28.09
C HIS A 53 -16.30 5.58 -28.93
N PRO A 54 -16.84 5.86 -30.12
CA PRO A 54 -16.36 6.97 -30.98
C PRO A 54 -16.53 8.34 -30.32
N ASP A 55 -17.41 8.44 -29.34
CA ASP A 55 -17.71 9.60 -28.50
C ASP A 55 -16.82 9.69 -27.24
N TYR A 56 -15.97 8.68 -26.98
CA TYR A 56 -15.06 8.71 -25.85
C TYR A 56 -13.87 9.65 -26.12
N LEU A 57 -13.95 10.85 -25.55
CA LEU A 57 -12.87 11.84 -25.55
C LEU A 57 -12.21 11.89 -24.18
N ARG A 58 -10.93 11.50 -24.09
CA ARG A 58 -10.12 11.72 -22.89
C ARG A 58 -9.71 13.19 -22.84
N ALA A 59 -10.36 13.97 -21.99
CA ALA A 59 -9.94 15.34 -21.73
C ALA A 59 -8.53 15.36 -21.09
N PRO A 60 -7.68 16.33 -21.47
CA PRO A 60 -6.40 16.53 -20.78
C PRO A 60 -6.67 16.83 -19.30
N GLN A 61 -5.99 16.10 -18.41
CA GLN A 61 -6.09 16.37 -16.99
C GLN A 61 -5.29 17.64 -16.61
N ALA A 62 -5.73 18.32 -15.57
CA ALA A 62 -5.05 19.50 -15.05
C ALA A 62 -3.62 19.17 -14.60
N LYS A 63 -2.66 20.06 -14.84
CA LYS A 63 -1.25 19.78 -14.50
C LYS A 63 -1.03 19.63 -13.00
N GLU A 64 -1.85 20.26 -12.15
CA GLU A 64 -1.69 20.19 -10.70
C GLU A 64 -1.99 18.82 -10.10
N ILE A 65 -2.71 17.93 -10.82
CA ILE A 65 -3.01 16.59 -10.32
C ILE A 65 -1.90 15.57 -10.62
N PHE A 66 -0.91 15.94 -11.43
CA PHE A 66 0.23 15.08 -11.71
C PHE A 66 1.23 15.17 -10.56
N VAL A 67 1.68 14.02 -10.08
CA VAL A 67 2.77 13.95 -9.11
C VAL A 67 4.04 14.54 -9.76
N PRO A 68 4.73 15.49 -9.11
CA PRO A 68 5.95 16.07 -9.65
C PRO A 68 7.00 14.99 -9.96
N ALA A 69 7.58 15.03 -11.16
CA ALA A 69 8.73 14.22 -11.51
C ALA A 69 9.98 14.83 -10.85
N VAL A 70 10.47 14.18 -9.79
CA VAL A 70 11.61 14.64 -8.99
C VAL A 70 12.94 13.97 -9.41
N TYR A 71 12.88 12.94 -10.27
CA TYR A 71 14.02 12.17 -10.74
C TYR A 71 14.00 12.02 -12.25
#